data_AF-A0A1H7RJ35-F1
#
_entry.id   AF-A0A1H7RJ35-F1
#
_cell.length_a   1.000
_cell.length_b   1.000
_cell.length_c   1.000
_cell.angle_alpha   90.00
_cell.angle_beta   90.00
_cell.angle_gamma   90.00
#
_symmetry.space_group_name_H-M   'P 1'
#
loop_
_entity.id
_entity.type
_entity.pdbx_description
1 polymer ?
#
loop_
_entity_poly.entity_id
_entity_poly.type
_entity_poly.pdbx_seq_one_letter_code
_entity_poly.pdbx_strand_id
1 'polypeptide(L)'
;MDGVTARSTRDPADDAALLHKAADRLEALATATTPGQWRLGGLLASRPEVVAHGPGGRTEHVAEARARSAAWIGALSPALAGPLAAWLRAAAAGVPLPEAAAVARVLLKRLP
;
A
#
# COMPACT_ATOMS: atom_id res chain seq x y z
N MET A 1 31.83 26.97 22.43
CA MET A 1 31.81 25.53 22.10
C MET A 1 30.43 25.25 21.56
N ASP A 2 30.29 25.47 20.25
CA ASP A 2 29.02 25.56 19.55
C ASP A 2 28.54 24.18 19.14
N GLY A 3 27.54 23.68 19.88
CA GLY A 3 26.78 22.50 19.50
C GLY A 3 25.65 22.88 18.55
N VAL A 4 25.95 23.03 17.25
CA VAL A 4 24.92 22.98 16.21
C VAL A 4 24.89 21.56 15.67
N THR A 5 24.05 20.73 16.28
CA THR A 5 23.54 19.50 15.66
C THR A 5 22.89 19.89 14.34
N ALA A 6 23.51 19.48 13.23
CA ALA A 6 22.93 19.52 11.89
C ALA A 6 21.63 18.71 11.90
N ARG A 7 20.51 19.41 12.14
CA ARG A 7 19.18 18.88 11.83
C ARG A 7 19.13 18.87 10.31
N SER A 8 19.39 17.71 9.69
CA SER A 8 19.22 17.53 8.24
C SER A 8 17.77 17.84 7.92
N THR A 9 17.50 19.08 7.55
CA THR A 9 16.21 19.58 7.10
C THR A 9 15.94 18.92 5.77
N ARG A 10 15.21 17.81 5.81
CA ARG A 10 14.67 17.21 4.59
C ARG A 10 13.78 18.26 3.93
N ASP A 11 14.02 18.56 2.65
CA ASP A 11 13.28 19.58 1.92
C ASP A 11 11.82 19.11 1.79
N PRO A 12 10.84 19.92 2.23
CA PRO A 12 9.43 19.64 2.00
C PRO A 12 9.10 19.32 0.53
N ALA A 13 9.81 19.92 -0.43
CA ALA A 13 9.64 19.64 -1.85
C ALA A 13 10.06 18.20 -2.22
N ASP A 14 11.12 17.68 -1.60
CA ASP A 14 11.56 16.29 -1.79
C ASP A 14 10.55 15.30 -1.21
N ASP A 15 9.97 15.61 -0.05
CA ASP A 15 8.96 14.75 0.56
C ASP A 15 7.65 14.73 -0.25
N ALA A 16 7.22 15.86 -0.81
CA ALA A 16 6.06 15.90 -1.71
C ALA A 16 6.28 15.04 -2.97
N ALA A 17 7.45 15.13 -3.61
CA ALA A 17 7.80 14.31 -4.76
C ALA A 17 7.82 12.80 -4.44
N LEU A 18 8.34 12.43 -3.26
CA LEU A 18 8.33 11.05 -2.78
C LEU A 18 6.90 10.51 -2.59
N LEU A 19 6.00 11.31 -2.02
CA LEU A 19 4.60 10.94 -1.79
C LEU A 19 3.86 10.72 -3.11
N HIS A 20 4.00 11.64 -4.08
CA HIS A 20 3.41 11.48 -5.41
C HIS A 20 3.92 10.23 -6.13
N LYS A 21 5.24 10.02 -6.15
CA LYS A 21 5.83 8.83 -6.77
C LYS A 21 5.34 7.53 -6.14
N ALA A 22 5.17 7.50 -4.82
CA ALA A 22 4.63 6.33 -4.12
C ALA A 22 3.17 6.07 -4.48
N ALA A 23 2.35 7.13 -4.59
CA ALA A 23 0.96 7.03 -5.02
C ALA A 23 0.85 6.43 -6.42
N ASP A 24 1.64 6.93 -7.37
CA ASP A 24 1.58 6.50 -8.76
C ASP A 24 2.03 5.03 -8.93
N ARG A 25 3.10 4.62 -8.24
CA ARG A 25 3.53 3.20 -8.26
C ARG A 25 2.53 2.26 -7.60
N LEU A 26 1.86 2.71 -6.55
CA LEU A 26 0.84 1.93 -5.86
C LEU A 26 -0.36 1.69 -6.79
N GLU A 27 -0.83 2.72 -7.48
CA GLU A 27 -1.91 2.59 -8.46
C GLU A 27 -1.51 1.70 -9.64
N ALA A 28 -0.28 1.87 -10.16
CA ALA A 28 0.24 1.02 -11.23
C ALA A 28 0.27 -0.47 -10.84
N LEU A 29 0.72 -0.79 -9.62
CA LEU A 29 0.68 -2.16 -9.12
C LEU A 29 -0.76 -2.68 -9.02
N ALA A 30 -1.69 -1.88 -8.51
CA ALA A 30 -3.07 -2.29 -8.37
C ALA A 30 -3.74 -2.57 -9.72
N THR A 31 -3.46 -1.76 -10.75
CA THR A 31 -3.94 -2.00 -12.12
C THR A 31 -3.42 -3.32 -12.71
N ALA A 32 -2.20 -3.73 -12.33
CA ALA A 32 -1.61 -4.99 -12.78
C ALA A 32 -2.02 -6.22 -11.94
N THR A 33 -2.84 -6.04 -10.90
CA THR A 33 -3.21 -7.10 -9.95
C THR A 33 -4.65 -7.59 -10.18
N THR A 34 -4.95 -8.86 -9.88
CA THR A 34 -6.30 -9.44 -9.98
C THR A 34 -7.35 -8.56 -9.28
N PRO A 35 -8.34 -8.03 -10.03
CA PRO A 35 -9.32 -7.10 -9.50
C PRO A 35 -10.41 -7.81 -8.69
N GLY A 36 -11.18 -7.03 -7.93
CA GLY A 36 -12.33 -7.52 -7.18
C GLY A 36 -12.09 -7.56 -5.68
N GLN A 37 -13.10 -8.02 -4.94
CA GLN A 37 -13.03 -8.13 -3.49
C GLN A 37 -12.28 -9.40 -3.10
N TRP A 38 -11.13 -9.25 -2.46
CA TRP A 38 -10.37 -10.40 -1.96
C TRP A 38 -10.97 -10.88 -0.65
N ARG A 39 -11.37 -12.15 -0.59
CA ARG A 39 -11.99 -12.78 0.58
C ARG A 39 -11.20 -14.01 0.99
N LEU A 40 -11.19 -14.28 2.29
CA LEU A 40 -10.64 -15.52 2.82
C LEU A 40 -11.65 -16.66 2.69
N GLY A 41 -11.16 -17.82 2.26
CA GLY A 41 -11.94 -19.05 2.11
C GLY A 41 -11.08 -20.29 2.27
N GLY A 42 -11.48 -21.39 1.63
CA GLY A 42 -10.81 -22.68 1.72
C GLY A 42 -11.20 -23.49 2.97
N LEU A 43 -10.90 -24.79 2.93
CA LEU A 43 -11.30 -25.73 3.98
C LEU A 43 -10.30 -25.83 5.14
N LEU A 44 -9.07 -25.34 4.95
CA LEU A 44 -7.98 -25.47 5.92
C LEU A 44 -7.81 -24.19 6.73
N ALA A 45 -8.23 -24.21 8.00
CA ALA A 45 -8.12 -23.05 8.88
C ALA A 45 -6.68 -22.50 9.03
N SER A 46 -5.66 -23.36 8.94
CA SER A 46 -4.25 -22.94 9.04
C SER A 46 -3.68 -22.38 7.73
N ARG A 47 -4.36 -22.65 6.61
CA ARG A 47 -3.99 -22.29 5.24
C ARG A 47 -5.22 -21.87 4.44
N PRO A 48 -5.85 -20.75 4.82
CA PRO A 48 -6.94 -20.22 4.02
C PRO A 48 -6.47 -19.80 2.63
N GLU A 49 -7.39 -19.93 1.69
CA GLU A 49 -7.28 -19.38 0.35
C GLU A 49 -7.69 -17.90 0.37
N VAL A 50 -7.04 -17.10 -0.47
CA VAL A 50 -7.45 -15.74 -0.81
C VAL A 50 -8.05 -15.79 -2.21
N VAL A 51 -9.33 -15.44 -2.33
CA VAL A 51 -10.08 -15.52 -3.58
C VAL A 51 -10.60 -14.13 -3.93
N ALA A 52 -10.35 -13.68 -5.15
CA ALA A 52 -10.94 -12.46 -5.69
C ALA A 52 -12.36 -12.74 -6.17
N HIS A 53 -13.30 -11.90 -5.75
CA HIS A 53 -14.69 -11.93 -6.19
C HIS A 53 -14.97 -10.73 -7.09
N GLY A 54 -15.30 -11.01 -8.35
CA GLY A 54 -15.60 -10.02 -9.37
C GLY A 54 -17.09 -9.92 -9.73
N PRO A 55 -17.45 -9.00 -10.63
CA PRO A 55 -18.81 -8.86 -11.15
C PRO A 55 -19.34 -10.17 -11.76
N GLY A 56 -20.66 -10.39 -11.68
CA GLY A 56 -21.29 -11.58 -12.25
C GLY A 56 -20.97 -12.90 -11.53
N GLY A 57 -20.47 -12.84 -10.29
CA GLY A 57 -20.14 -14.02 -9.50
C GLY A 57 -18.84 -14.71 -9.88
N ARG A 58 -18.02 -14.11 -10.76
CA ARG A 58 -16.71 -14.65 -11.12
C ARG A 58 -15.81 -14.68 -9.88
N THR A 59 -15.11 -15.81 -9.70
CA THR A 59 -14.10 -15.97 -8.67
C THR A 59 -12.76 -16.35 -9.29
N GLU A 60 -11.68 -15.88 -8.69
CA GLU A 60 -10.31 -16.18 -9.11
C GLU A 60 -9.44 -16.42 -7.87
N HIS A 61 -8.72 -17.53 -7.84
CA HIS A 61 -7.79 -17.82 -6.74
C HIS A 61 -6.55 -16.93 -6.85
N VAL A 62 -6.23 -16.20 -5.78
CA VAL A 62 -5.11 -15.26 -5.71
C VAL A 62 -3.90 -15.89 -5.03
N ALA A 63 -4.10 -16.49 -3.85
CA ALA A 63 -3.02 -17.04 -3.04
C ALA A 63 -3.53 -18.03 -1.99
N GLU A 64 -2.68 -18.98 -1.60
CA GLU A 64 -2.84 -19.75 -0.37
C GLU A 64 -1.74 -19.34 0.61
N ALA A 65 -2.11 -18.97 1.84
CA ALA A 65 -1.15 -18.45 2.81
C ALA A 65 -1.44 -18.94 4.23
N ARG A 66 -0.43 -18.85 5.12
CA ARG A 66 -0.66 -19.08 6.56
C ARG A 66 -1.75 -18.13 7.06
N ALA A 67 -2.62 -18.60 7.96
CA ALA A 67 -3.81 -17.86 8.40
C ALA A 67 -3.57 -16.37 8.72
N ARG A 68 -2.52 -16.04 9.49
CA ARG A 68 -2.18 -14.63 9.82
C ARG A 68 -1.74 -13.83 8.59
N SER A 69 -0.97 -14.44 7.69
CA SER A 69 -0.53 -13.79 6.45
C SER A 69 -1.69 -13.58 5.49
N ALA A 70 -2.63 -14.53 5.39
CA ALA A 70 -3.81 -14.37 4.55
C ALA A 70 -4.67 -13.18 4.97
N ALA A 71 -4.84 -12.95 6.28
CA ALA A 71 -5.52 -11.77 6.80
C ALA A 71 -4.85 -10.45 6.36
N TRP A 72 -3.51 -10.39 6.38
CA TRP A 72 -2.76 -9.24 5.85
C TRP A 72 -2.97 -9.05 4.34
N ILE A 73 -2.92 -10.14 3.56
CA ILE A 73 -3.10 -10.10 2.09
C ILE A 73 -4.50 -9.58 1.74
N GLY A 74 -5.55 -10.10 2.39
CA GLY A 74 -6.91 -9.65 2.16
C GLY A 74 -7.13 -8.18 2.55
N ALA A 75 -6.60 -7.76 3.69
CA ALA A 75 -6.71 -6.38 4.18
C ALA A 75 -5.96 -5.37 3.29
N LEU A 76 -4.81 -5.76 2.73
CA LEU A 76 -3.99 -4.94 1.83
C LEU A 76 -4.22 -5.26 0.34
N SER A 77 -5.41 -5.76 0.00
CA SER A 77 -5.80 -6.05 -1.39
C SER A 77 -5.76 -4.80 -2.29
N PRO A 78 -5.80 -4.96 -3.63
CA PRO A 78 -5.72 -3.84 -4.58
C PRO A 78 -6.77 -2.73 -4.36
N ALA A 79 -7.90 -3.05 -3.72
CA ALA A 79 -8.93 -2.08 -3.36
C ALA A 79 -8.42 -0.94 -2.46
N LEU A 80 -7.34 -1.16 -1.68
CA LEU A 80 -6.74 -0.14 -0.82
C LEU A 80 -5.95 0.92 -1.62
N ALA A 81 -5.51 0.60 -2.84
CA ALA A 81 -4.59 1.44 -3.59
C ALA A 81 -5.15 2.84 -3.87
N GLY A 82 -6.39 2.95 -4.34
CA GLY A 82 -7.02 4.24 -4.64
C GLY A 82 -7.13 5.16 -3.41
N PRO A 83 -7.79 4.74 -2.32
CA PRO A 83 -7.85 5.53 -1.09
C PRO A 83 -6.48 5.91 -0.52
N LEU A 84 -5.51 4.99 -0.55
CA LEU A 84 -4.17 5.24 -0.03
C LEU A 84 -3.37 6.20 -0.92
N ALA A 85 -3.46 6.08 -2.24
CA ALA A 85 -2.85 7.01 -3.19
C ALA A 85 -3.44 8.40 -3.06
N ALA A 86 -4.77 8.52 -2.91
CA ALA A 86 -5.44 9.79 -2.64
C ALA A 86 -4.94 10.43 -1.33
N TRP A 87 -4.80 9.64 -0.26
CA TRP A 87 -4.23 10.11 1.00
C TRP A 87 -2.78 10.60 0.85
N LEU A 88 -1.93 9.87 0.13
CA LEU A 88 -0.55 10.29 -0.14
C LEU A 88 -0.48 11.62 -0.90
N ARG A 89 -1.35 11.80 -1.92
CA ARG A 89 -1.43 13.05 -2.68
C ARG A 89 -1.96 14.20 -1.83
N ALA A 90 -2.95 13.97 -0.98
CA ALA A 90 -3.44 14.96 -0.04
C ALA A 90 -2.36 15.37 0.99
N ALA A 91 -1.58 14.40 1.49
CA ALA A 91 -0.46 14.65 2.39
C ALA A 91 0.65 15.48 1.74
N ALA A 92 0.87 15.32 0.42
CA ALA A 92 1.85 16.11 -0.33
C ALA A 92 1.44 17.59 -0.49
N ALA A 93 0.13 17.87 -0.54
CA ALA A 93 -0.40 19.23 -0.66
C ALA A 93 -0.59 19.95 0.68
N GLY A 94 -0.52 19.21 1.80
CA GLY A 94 -0.81 19.71 3.14
C GLY A 94 0.42 20.10 3.95
N VAL A 95 0.21 20.22 5.27
CA VAL A 95 1.33 20.36 6.24
C VAL A 95 2.17 19.08 6.20
N PRO A 96 3.52 19.16 6.20
CA PRO A 96 4.37 17.98 6.18
C PRO A 96 4.01 16.96 7.27
N LEU A 97 3.76 15.71 6.85
CA LEU A 97 3.47 14.57 7.71
C LEU A 97 4.63 13.56 7.66
N PRO A 98 5.54 13.54 8.64
CA PRO A 98 6.69 12.63 8.66
C PRO A 98 6.32 11.15 8.47
N GLU A 99 5.16 10.75 9.01
CA GLU A 99 4.61 9.40 8.93
C GLU A 99 4.18 9.04 7.50
N ALA A 100 3.60 9.98 6.76
CA ALA A 100 3.27 9.77 5.34
C ALA A 100 4.54 9.57 4.52
N ALA A 101 5.59 10.37 4.80
CA ALA A 101 6.87 10.21 4.14
C ALA A 101 7.55 8.88 4.52
N ALA A 102 7.36 8.38 5.74
CA ALA A 102 7.83 7.04 6.13
C ALA A 102 7.11 5.94 5.34
N VAL A 103 5.78 6.03 5.19
CA VAL A 103 4.99 5.10 4.34
C VAL A 103 5.48 5.11 2.90
N ALA A 104 5.63 6.28 2.28
CA ALA A 104 6.12 6.39 0.91
C ALA A 104 7.50 5.76 0.72
N ARG A 105 8.43 5.95 1.68
CA ARG A 105 9.75 5.31 1.61
C ARG A 105 9.68 3.78 1.71
N VAL A 106 8.77 3.23 2.51
CA VAL A 106 8.56 1.77 2.57
C VAL A 106 7.99 1.26 1.24
N LEU A 107 7.01 1.95 0.68
CA LEU A 107 6.40 1.60 -0.61
C LEU A 107 7.44 1.64 -1.73
N LEU A 108 8.17 2.74 -1.88
CA LEU A 108 9.15 2.90 -2.96
C LEU A 108 10.33 1.90 -2.91
N LYS A 109 10.60 1.32 -1.74
CA LYS A 109 11.61 0.25 -1.58
C LYS A 109 11.10 -1.13 -2.00
N ARG A 110 9.79 -1.35 -2.06
CA ARG A 110 9.17 -2.67 -2.19
C ARG A 110 8.30 -2.82 -3.43
N LEU A 111 7.69 -1.74 -3.90
CA LEU A 111 6.93 -1.71 -5.13
C LEU A 111 7.89 -1.82 -6.33
N PRO A 112 7.49 -2.54 -7.38
CA PRO A 112 8.27 -2.67 -8.61
C PRO A 112 8.55 -1.30 -9.28
#